data_AF-A0AAD5T3D3-F1
#
_entry.id   AF-A0AAD5T3D3-F1
#
_cell.length_a   1.000
_cell.length_b   1.000
_cell.length_c   1.000
_cell.angle_alpha   90.00
_cell.angle_beta   90.00
_cell.angle_gamma   90.00
#
_symmetry.space_group_name_H-M   'P 1'
#
loop_
_entity.id
_entity.type
_entity.pdbx_description
1 polymer ?
#
loop_
_entity_poly.entity_id
_entity_poly.type
_entity_poly.pdbx_seq_one_letter_code
_entity_poly.pdbx_strand_id
1 'polypeptide(L)'
;MSIWSKEEIHICQALLSADVPAELADELFEKWGEVRQFVLGNALVSELQKKLEHAIISVDLDAVFKCIGNPEDSDQVVHHLIHIHVANDFKSKVHCFASNFVAEQIYLQLFLTKLKHLIRIIAVSEGVKKTGVLRGTLFERHAHDVIAGGGTFGCQQLFEKTTKVGALNDGDKQITISHLNTLLFADEEQVQTSSGLSVSEQL
;
A
#
# COMPACT_ATOMS: atom_id res chain seq x y z
N MET A 1 9.33 -16.94 -6.75
CA MET A 1 8.42 -17.83 -6.00
C MET A 1 7.00 -17.49 -6.43
N SER A 2 6.09 -18.46 -6.51
CA SER A 2 4.71 -18.18 -6.91
C SER A 2 4.03 -17.37 -5.81
N ILE A 3 3.50 -16.23 -6.23
CA ILE A 3 2.52 -15.43 -5.50
C ILE A 3 1.26 -16.29 -5.40
N TRP A 4 0.79 -16.59 -4.18
CA TRP A 4 -0.44 -17.35 -3.98
C TRP A 4 -1.63 -16.42 -4.06
N SER A 5 -2.56 -16.69 -4.99
CA SER A 5 -3.83 -15.96 -5.03
C SER A 5 -4.71 -16.34 -3.84
N LYS A 6 -5.68 -15.49 -3.52
CA LYS A 6 -6.65 -15.76 -2.45
C LYS A 6 -7.42 -17.07 -2.70
N GLU A 7 -7.80 -17.32 -3.94
CA GLU A 7 -8.44 -18.55 -4.38
C GLU A 7 -7.54 -19.77 -4.16
N GLU A 8 -6.26 -19.67 -4.50
CA GLU A 8 -5.29 -20.75 -4.28
C GLU A 8 -5.08 -21.03 -2.79
N ILE A 9 -5.10 -20.00 -1.95
CA ILE A 9 -5.05 -20.13 -0.49
C ILE A 9 -6.27 -20.88 0.03
N HIS A 10 -7.48 -20.55 -0.40
CA HIS A 10 -8.69 -21.27 0.02
C HIS A 10 -8.68 -22.73 -0.43
N ILE A 11 -8.28 -22.99 -1.67
CA ILE A 11 -8.15 -24.37 -2.19
C ILE A 11 -7.15 -25.15 -1.32
N CYS A 12 -6.00 -24.56 -0.99
CA CYS A 12 -5.01 -25.21 -0.15
C CYS A 12 -5.44 -25.36 1.31
N GLN A 13 -6.17 -24.39 1.85
CA GLN A 13 -6.73 -24.47 3.19
C GLN A 13 -7.67 -25.68 3.28
N ALA A 14 -8.61 -25.81 2.34
CA ALA A 14 -9.57 -26.91 2.33
C ALA A 14 -8.89 -28.28 2.13
N LEU A 15 -7.83 -28.36 1.33
CA LEU A 15 -7.17 -29.62 0.98
C LEU A 15 -6.08 -30.05 1.97
N LEU A 16 -5.32 -29.10 2.52
CA LEU A 16 -4.05 -29.37 3.21
C LEU A 16 -3.96 -28.78 4.62
N SER A 17 -4.89 -27.90 5.00
CA SER A 17 -4.87 -27.20 6.30
C SER A 17 -6.29 -27.00 6.83
N ALA A 18 -7.08 -28.08 6.84
CA ALA A 18 -8.49 -28.06 7.23
C ALA A 18 -8.72 -27.72 8.72
N ASP A 19 -7.66 -27.76 9.52
CA ASP A 19 -7.61 -27.29 10.91
C ASP A 19 -7.63 -25.76 11.03
N VAL A 20 -7.25 -25.04 9.97
CA VAL A 20 -7.28 -23.57 9.92
C VAL A 20 -8.65 -23.11 9.44
N PRO A 21 -9.42 -22.34 10.22
CA PRO A 21 -10.69 -21.78 9.76
C PRO A 21 -10.52 -20.86 8.55
N ALA A 22 -11.47 -20.87 7.61
CA ALA A 22 -11.42 -20.04 6.41
C ALA A 22 -11.34 -18.53 6.75
N GLU A 23 -12.12 -18.08 7.74
CA GLU A 23 -12.10 -16.68 8.21
C GLU A 23 -10.73 -16.27 8.76
N LEU A 24 -10.04 -17.18 9.45
CA LEU A 24 -8.68 -16.93 9.96
C LEU A 24 -7.68 -16.86 8.80
N ALA A 25 -7.81 -17.75 7.80
CA ALA A 25 -6.97 -17.70 6.61
C ALA A 25 -7.14 -16.37 5.85
N ASP A 26 -8.37 -15.86 5.75
CA ASP A 26 -8.66 -14.55 5.16
C ASP A 26 -7.99 -13.42 5.95
N GLU A 27 -8.17 -13.38 7.27
CA GLU A 27 -7.54 -12.37 8.14
C GLU A 27 -6.01 -12.39 8.00
N LEU A 28 -5.42 -13.58 7.99
CA LEU A 28 -3.98 -13.74 7.88
C LEU A 28 -3.47 -13.41 6.47
N PHE A 29 -4.26 -13.67 5.42
CA PHE A 29 -3.92 -13.23 4.06
C PHE A 29 -3.91 -11.71 3.96
N GLU A 30 -4.87 -11.01 4.57
CA GLU A 30 -4.85 -9.54 4.58
C GLU A 30 -3.62 -8.99 5.34
N LYS A 31 -3.20 -9.65 6.42
CA LYS A 31 -2.04 -9.24 7.23
C LYS A 31 -0.70 -9.58 6.58
N TRP A 32 -0.49 -10.83 6.20
CA TRP A 32 0.78 -11.37 5.69
C TRP A 32 0.85 -11.44 4.17
N GLY A 33 -0.20 -11.02 3.46
CA GLY A 33 -0.27 -11.11 2.02
C GLY A 33 -0.19 -12.57 1.53
N GLU A 34 0.55 -12.75 0.45
CA GLU A 34 0.55 -13.96 -0.37
C GLU A 34 1.48 -15.08 0.18
N VAL A 35 2.03 -14.91 1.39
CA VAL A 35 2.97 -15.87 1.98
C VAL A 35 2.23 -17.00 2.69
N ARG A 36 1.90 -18.04 1.92
CA ARG A 36 1.19 -19.24 2.40
C ARG A 36 1.69 -19.79 3.74
N GLN A 37 2.99 -19.77 4.00
CA GLN A 37 3.53 -20.32 5.24
C GLN A 37 3.00 -19.59 6.48
N PHE A 38 2.83 -18.26 6.43
CA PHE A 38 2.26 -17.51 7.55
C PHE A 38 0.73 -17.52 7.56
N VAL A 39 0.12 -17.61 6.38
CA VAL A 39 -1.34 -17.65 6.22
C VAL A 39 -1.95 -18.99 6.64
N LEU A 40 -1.29 -20.11 6.32
CA LEU A 40 -1.80 -21.46 6.58
C LEU A 40 -0.87 -22.24 7.53
N GLY A 41 0.40 -22.41 7.15
CA GLY A 41 1.32 -23.30 7.87
C GLY A 41 1.58 -22.90 9.34
N ASN A 42 1.58 -21.60 9.62
CA ASN A 42 1.80 -21.03 10.94
C ASN A 42 0.55 -20.35 11.50
N ALA A 43 -0.63 -20.57 10.90
CA ALA A 43 -1.85 -19.84 11.23
C ALA A 43 -2.20 -19.94 12.72
N LEU A 44 -2.09 -21.14 13.28
CA LEU A 44 -2.43 -21.44 14.67
C LEU A 44 -1.30 -21.15 15.66
N VAL A 45 -0.13 -20.68 15.19
CA VAL A 45 1.05 -20.42 16.03
C VAL A 45 1.09 -18.94 16.42
N SER A 46 0.42 -18.58 17.51
CA SER A 46 0.28 -17.18 17.98
C SER A 46 1.63 -16.44 18.11
N GLU A 47 2.68 -17.10 18.58
CA GLU A 47 4.01 -16.48 18.73
C GLU A 47 4.64 -16.08 17.39
N LEU A 48 4.33 -16.79 16.30
CA LEU A 48 4.78 -16.40 14.96
C LEU A 48 3.93 -15.26 14.40
N GLN A 49 2.63 -15.25 14.69
CA GLN A 49 1.72 -14.18 14.29
C GLN A 49 2.11 -12.84 14.93
N LYS A 50 2.47 -12.86 16.23
CA LYS A 50 2.96 -11.69 16.97
C LYS A 50 4.26 -11.09 16.41
N LYS A 51 5.05 -11.85 15.62
CA LYS A 51 6.27 -11.31 15.01
C LYS A 51 5.97 -10.17 14.04
N LEU A 52 4.86 -10.23 13.31
CA LEU A 52 4.46 -9.14 12.41
C LEU A 52 4.09 -7.90 13.20
N GLU A 53 3.28 -8.04 14.24
CA GLU A 53 2.86 -6.94 15.11
C GLU A 53 4.07 -6.27 15.75
N HIS A 54 4.99 -7.08 16.28
CA HIS A 54 6.24 -6.57 16.84
C HIS A 54 7.07 -5.84 15.77
N ALA A 55 7.20 -6.42 14.58
CA ALA A 55 7.97 -5.83 13.49
C ALA A 55 7.40 -4.49 13.03
N ILE A 56 6.06 -4.37 12.96
CA ILE A 56 5.38 -3.12 12.68
C ILE A 56 5.78 -2.12 13.77
N ILE A 57 5.54 -2.42 15.05
CA ILE A 57 5.82 -1.50 16.17
C ILE A 57 7.28 -1.06 16.21
N SER A 58 8.23 -1.94 15.91
CA SER A 58 9.66 -1.64 15.95
C SER A 58 10.21 -1.11 14.62
N VAL A 59 9.37 -0.67 13.68
CA VAL A 59 9.83 -0.30 12.33
C VAL A 59 10.88 0.81 12.35
N ASP A 60 11.99 0.53 11.66
CA ASP A 60 13.04 1.48 11.31
C ASP A 60 13.11 1.57 9.78
N LEU A 61 12.65 2.69 9.22
CA LEU A 61 12.66 2.88 7.77
C LEU A 61 14.09 2.93 7.19
N ASP A 62 15.08 3.41 7.96
CA ASP A 62 16.46 3.39 7.48
C ASP A 62 16.93 1.94 7.31
N ALA A 63 16.59 1.06 8.25
CA ALA A 63 16.85 -0.36 8.12
C ALA A 63 16.11 -0.93 6.91
N VAL A 64 14.78 -0.77 6.83
CA VAL A 64 13.92 -1.23 5.71
C VAL A 64 14.53 -0.85 4.35
N PHE A 65 14.94 0.41 4.16
CA PHE A 65 15.50 0.88 2.89
C PHE A 65 16.94 0.41 2.65
N LYS A 66 17.77 0.25 3.69
CA LYS A 66 19.15 -0.30 3.56
C LYS A 66 19.15 -1.76 3.15
N CYS A 67 18.17 -2.55 3.60
CA CYS A 67 18.05 -3.97 3.28
C CYS A 67 17.84 -4.22 1.78
N ILE A 68 17.34 -3.21 1.06
CA ILE A 68 16.99 -3.31 -0.36
C ILE A 68 18.26 -3.35 -1.21
N GLY A 69 18.62 -4.56 -1.63
CA GLY A 69 19.82 -4.84 -2.40
C GLY A 69 20.95 -5.47 -1.59
N ASN A 70 20.87 -5.42 -0.26
CA ASN A 70 21.82 -6.03 0.69
C ASN A 70 21.05 -6.85 1.74
N PRO A 71 20.47 -8.02 1.36
CA PRO A 71 19.63 -8.81 2.25
C PRO A 71 20.40 -9.49 3.39
N GLU A 72 21.74 -9.50 3.36
CA GLU A 72 22.56 -10.05 4.44
C GLU A 72 22.77 -9.05 5.59
N ASP A 73 22.57 -7.75 5.31
CA ASP A 73 22.74 -6.66 6.28
C ASP A 73 21.45 -6.34 7.05
N SER A 74 20.38 -7.10 6.81
CA SER A 74 19.06 -6.83 7.35
C SER A 74 18.74 -7.61 8.61
N ASP A 75 18.13 -6.94 9.58
CA ASP A 75 17.54 -7.61 10.74
C ASP A 75 16.39 -8.53 10.29
N GLN A 76 16.20 -9.66 10.98
CA GLN A 76 15.10 -10.61 10.73
C GLN A 76 13.73 -9.93 10.80
N VAL A 77 13.62 -8.86 11.58
CA VAL A 77 12.41 -8.04 11.69
C VAL A 77 11.96 -7.50 10.33
N VAL A 78 12.91 -7.01 9.51
CA VAL A 78 12.60 -6.39 8.20
C VAL A 78 12.01 -7.40 7.22
N HIS A 79 12.42 -8.67 7.30
CA HIS A 79 11.91 -9.72 6.42
C HIS A 79 10.43 -10.06 6.64
N HIS A 80 9.86 -9.71 7.79
CA HIS A 80 8.42 -9.84 8.03
C HIS A 80 7.63 -8.67 7.43
N LEU A 81 8.30 -7.54 7.13
CA LEU A 81 7.66 -6.32 6.62
C LEU A 81 7.77 -6.17 5.10
N ILE A 82 8.79 -6.77 4.49
CA ILE A 82 9.10 -6.63 3.06
C ILE A 82 9.10 -7.99 2.39
N HIS A 83 8.37 -8.11 1.28
CA HIS A 83 8.41 -9.25 0.39
C HIS A 83 9.13 -8.92 -0.92
N ILE A 84 9.72 -9.96 -1.51
CA ILE A 84 10.40 -9.88 -2.79
C ILE A 84 9.48 -10.49 -3.85
N HIS A 85 8.96 -9.65 -4.74
CA HIS A 85 8.16 -10.06 -5.87
C HIS A 85 9.08 -10.21 -7.08
N VAL A 86 9.01 -11.36 -7.74
CA VAL A 86 9.77 -11.62 -8.97
C VAL A 86 8.84 -11.35 -10.15
N ALA A 87 9.28 -10.52 -11.09
CA ALA A 87 8.49 -10.25 -12.29
C ALA A 87 8.41 -11.50 -13.19
N ASN A 88 7.48 -11.49 -14.14
CA ASN A 88 7.24 -12.60 -15.06
C ASN A 88 8.46 -12.94 -15.96
N ASP A 89 9.45 -12.03 -16.05
CA ASP A 89 10.72 -12.29 -16.73
C ASP A 89 11.70 -13.17 -15.93
N PHE A 90 11.33 -13.50 -14.68
CA PHE A 90 12.13 -14.25 -13.70
C PHE A 90 13.53 -13.69 -13.42
N LYS A 91 13.79 -12.44 -13.84
CA LYS A 91 15.08 -11.75 -13.72
C LYS A 91 14.97 -10.52 -12.85
N SER A 92 13.87 -9.80 -13.00
CA SER A 92 13.60 -8.57 -12.29
C SER A 92 12.94 -8.89 -10.95
N LYS A 93 13.41 -8.24 -9.89
CA LYS A 93 12.84 -8.35 -8.55
C LYS A 93 12.47 -6.98 -8.00
N VAL A 94 11.37 -6.93 -7.29
CA VAL A 94 10.80 -5.73 -6.68
C VAL A 94 10.61 -6.01 -5.19
N HIS A 95 10.91 -5.03 -4.36
CA HIS A 95 10.68 -5.10 -2.92
C HIS A 95 9.39 -4.34 -2.63
N CYS A 96 8.42 -5.04 -2.05
CA CYS A 96 7.10 -4.52 -1.71
C CYS A 96 6.88 -4.72 -0.21
N PHE A 97 6.00 -3.92 0.40
CA PHE A 97 5.53 -4.26 1.75
C PHE A 97 4.81 -5.61 1.71
N ALA A 98 4.82 -6.31 2.84
CA ALA A 98 4.28 -7.65 2.95
C ALA A 98 2.80 -7.74 2.51
N SER A 99 2.03 -6.69 2.81
CA SER A 99 0.64 -6.52 2.43
C SER A 99 0.26 -5.04 2.44
N ASN A 100 -0.92 -4.71 1.92
CA ASN A 100 -1.50 -3.37 2.06
C ASN A 100 -1.75 -3.00 3.53
N PHE A 101 -2.14 -3.96 4.36
CA PHE A 101 -2.29 -3.78 5.79
C PHE A 101 -0.98 -3.35 6.44
N VAL A 102 0.12 -4.05 6.15
CA VAL A 102 1.44 -3.73 6.72
C VAL A 102 1.91 -2.34 6.29
N ALA A 103 1.74 -2.01 5.00
CA ALA A 103 2.06 -0.67 4.49
C ALA A 103 1.26 0.42 5.22
N GLU A 104 -0.03 0.19 5.47
CA GLU A 104 -0.91 1.10 6.21
C GLU A 104 -0.47 1.30 7.65
N GLN A 105 -0.23 0.19 8.38
CA GLN A 105 0.18 0.26 9.78
C GLN A 105 1.53 0.96 9.96
N ILE A 106 2.50 0.66 9.08
CA ILE A 106 3.80 1.34 9.08
C ILE A 106 3.61 2.85 8.81
N TYR A 107 2.80 3.20 7.81
CA TYR A 107 2.51 4.59 7.49
C TYR A 107 1.90 5.33 8.69
N LEU A 108 0.81 4.80 9.27
CA LEU A 108 0.11 5.40 10.40
C LEU A 108 1.04 5.60 11.60
N GLN A 109 1.84 4.58 11.93
CA GLN A 109 2.79 4.68 13.03
C GLN A 109 3.81 5.80 12.79
N LEU A 110 4.38 5.88 11.58
CA LEU A 110 5.37 6.89 11.23
C LEU A 110 4.77 8.29 11.14
N PHE A 111 3.54 8.40 10.64
CA PHE A 111 2.81 9.66 10.59
C PHE A 111 2.62 10.24 12.00
N LEU A 112 2.24 9.40 12.96
CA LEU A 112 2.01 9.82 14.35
C LEU A 112 3.32 10.09 15.12
N THR A 113 4.38 9.31 14.88
CA THR A 113 5.58 9.34 15.72
C THR A 113 6.77 10.07 15.10
N LYS A 114 6.91 10.00 13.77
CA LYS A 114 8.14 10.34 13.03
C LYS A 114 7.87 10.98 11.65
N LEU A 115 6.85 11.84 11.52
CA LEU A 115 6.43 12.42 10.23
C LEU A 115 7.57 13.06 9.44
N LYS A 116 8.43 13.86 10.10
CA LYS A 116 9.59 14.50 9.45
C LYS A 116 10.55 13.49 8.83
N HIS A 117 10.72 12.34 9.49
CA HIS A 117 11.60 11.28 9.03
C HIS A 117 10.99 10.53 7.83
N LEU A 118 9.68 10.27 7.86
CA LEU A 118 8.93 9.72 6.72
C LEU A 118 9.11 10.59 5.46
N ILE A 119 8.85 11.90 5.58
CA ILE A 119 8.99 12.85 4.46
C ILE A 119 10.44 12.87 3.94
N ARG A 120 11.41 12.88 4.86
CA ARG A 120 12.85 12.84 4.49
C ARG A 120 13.19 11.60 3.69
N ILE A 121 12.72 10.42 4.10
CA ILE A 121 13.02 9.18 3.38
C ILE A 121 12.35 9.15 2.01
N ILE A 122 11.11 9.64 1.90
CA ILE A 122 10.45 9.78 0.60
C ILE A 122 11.28 10.66 -0.34
N ALA A 123 11.77 11.81 0.15
CA ALA A 123 12.59 12.71 -0.64
C ALA A 123 13.98 12.12 -1.00
N VAL A 124 14.69 11.55 -0.03
CA VAL A 124 16.06 11.02 -0.24
C VAL A 124 16.07 9.76 -1.11
N SER A 125 14.98 8.99 -1.12
CA SER A 125 14.86 7.79 -1.95
C SER A 125 14.44 8.08 -3.40
N GLU A 126 14.32 9.35 -3.79
CA GLU A 126 14.08 9.76 -5.17
C GLU A 126 15.20 9.26 -6.11
N GLY A 127 14.83 8.81 -7.32
CA GLY A 127 15.78 8.30 -8.31
C GLY A 127 16.37 6.91 -8.02
N VAL A 128 16.24 6.38 -6.81
CA VAL A 128 16.67 5.02 -6.47
C VAL A 128 15.62 4.01 -6.95
N LYS A 129 15.86 3.36 -8.10
CA LYS A 129 14.89 2.44 -8.72
C LYS A 129 14.45 1.30 -7.81
N LYS A 130 15.36 0.74 -7.01
CA LYS A 130 15.09 -0.43 -6.17
C LYS A 130 14.09 -0.16 -5.04
N THR A 131 14.01 1.09 -4.57
CA THR A 131 13.13 1.52 -3.48
C THR A 131 11.85 2.16 -4.01
N GLY A 132 11.68 2.22 -5.34
CA GLY A 132 10.61 2.98 -5.98
C GLY A 132 9.21 2.57 -5.56
N VAL A 133 8.97 1.26 -5.38
CA VAL A 133 7.68 0.75 -4.94
C VAL A 133 7.39 1.15 -3.49
N LEU A 134 8.27 0.85 -2.54
CA LEU A 134 8.06 1.25 -1.14
C LEU A 134 7.88 2.76 -0.98
N ARG A 135 8.70 3.56 -1.67
CA ARG A 135 8.57 5.02 -1.70
C ARG A 135 7.21 5.43 -2.24
N GLY A 136 6.80 4.86 -3.38
CA GLY A 136 5.50 5.14 -3.99
C GLY A 136 4.36 4.82 -3.05
N THR A 137 4.38 3.64 -2.43
CA THR A 137 3.35 3.18 -1.48
C THR A 137 3.20 4.10 -0.27
N LEU A 138 4.30 4.59 0.29
CA LEU A 138 4.29 5.55 1.42
C LEU A 138 3.89 6.95 0.97
N PHE A 139 4.39 7.40 -0.18
CA PHE A 139 4.07 8.71 -0.74
C PHE A 139 2.58 8.82 -1.08
N GLU A 140 2.01 7.80 -1.71
CA GLU A 140 0.60 7.78 -2.10
C GLU A 140 -0.32 7.91 -0.89
N ARG A 141 -0.07 7.14 0.18
CA ARG A 141 -0.81 7.25 1.45
C ARG A 141 -0.69 8.65 2.05
N HIS A 142 0.53 9.18 2.10
CA HIS A 142 0.75 10.53 2.61
C HIS A 142 0.03 11.60 1.76
N ALA A 143 0.08 11.46 0.44
CA ALA A 143 -0.57 12.37 -0.49
C ALA A 143 -2.10 12.31 -0.34
N HIS A 144 -2.67 11.12 -0.18
CA HIS A 144 -4.11 10.95 0.07
C HIS A 144 -4.54 11.64 1.36
N ASP A 145 -3.80 11.49 2.46
CA ASP A 145 -4.11 12.18 3.72
C ASP A 145 -4.03 13.71 3.59
N VAL A 146 -2.98 14.20 2.91
CA VAL A 146 -2.81 15.64 2.68
C VAL A 146 -3.91 16.20 1.78
N ILE A 147 -4.27 15.50 0.71
CA ILE A 147 -5.33 15.90 -0.23
C ILE A 147 -6.71 15.84 0.45
N ALA A 148 -6.98 14.78 1.21
CA ALA A 148 -8.22 14.62 1.96
C ALA A 148 -8.39 15.70 3.03
N GLY A 149 -7.28 16.16 3.62
CA GLY A 149 -7.26 17.33 4.50
C GLY A 149 -7.79 18.62 3.85
N GLY A 150 -7.81 18.69 2.52
CA GLY A 150 -8.15 19.89 1.75
C GLY A 150 -7.01 20.91 1.75
N GLY A 151 -7.20 22.02 1.03
CA GLY A 151 -6.24 23.10 0.92
C GLY A 151 -6.03 23.56 -0.53
N THR A 152 -5.05 24.45 -0.71
CA THR A 152 -4.69 24.99 -2.02
C THR A 152 -3.34 24.43 -2.45
N PHE A 153 -3.31 23.78 -3.61
CA PHE A 153 -2.16 23.05 -4.13
C PHE A 153 -1.66 23.70 -5.40
N GLY A 154 -0.34 23.85 -5.52
CA GLY A 154 0.28 24.23 -6.78
C GLY A 154 0.10 23.12 -7.80
N CYS A 155 -0.39 23.46 -8.99
CA CYS A 155 -0.54 22.53 -10.10
C CYS A 155 0.39 22.92 -11.25
N GLN A 156 0.96 21.90 -11.90
CA GLN A 156 1.72 22.06 -13.13
C GLN A 156 0.96 21.39 -14.26
N GLN A 157 0.69 22.17 -15.31
CA GLN A 157 0.06 21.64 -16.50
C GLN A 157 1.07 20.76 -17.27
N LEU A 158 0.75 19.48 -17.44
CA LEU A 158 1.64 18.50 -18.08
C LEU A 158 1.61 18.54 -19.61
N PHE A 159 0.53 19.05 -20.20
CA PHE A 159 0.36 19.14 -21.65
C PHE A 159 0.04 20.58 -22.05
N GLU A 160 0.74 21.10 -23.06
CA GLU A 160 0.36 22.38 -23.68
C GLU A 160 -1.04 22.26 -24.29
N LYS A 161 -1.90 23.26 -24.09
CA LYS A 161 -3.20 23.32 -24.75
C LYS A 161 -2.97 23.33 -26.27
N THR A 162 -3.32 22.25 -26.96
CA THR A 162 -3.29 22.18 -28.44
C THR A 162 -4.39 23.00 -29.12
N THR A 163 -4.89 24.06 -28.49
CA THR A 163 -5.88 24.93 -29.10
C THR A 163 -5.60 26.37 -28.72
N LYS A 164 -5.42 27.23 -29.75
CA LYS A 164 -5.42 28.69 -29.64
C LYS A 164 -6.79 29.19 -29.18
N VAL A 165 -7.14 28.97 -27.91
CA VAL A 165 -8.26 29.62 -27.23
C VAL A 165 -7.82 29.89 -25.79
N GLY A 166 -7.50 31.16 -25.54
CA GLY A 166 -7.24 31.69 -24.20
C GLY A 166 -5.90 31.27 -23.62
N ALA A 167 -4.93 32.18 -23.66
CA ALA A 167 -3.81 32.15 -22.74
C ALA A 167 -4.37 32.01 -21.31
N LEU A 168 -4.02 30.93 -20.61
CA LEU A 168 -4.27 30.87 -19.18
C LEU A 168 -3.37 31.92 -18.54
N ASN A 169 -3.98 32.80 -17.75
CA ASN A 169 -3.24 33.80 -17.00
C ASN A 169 -2.39 33.08 -15.94
N ASP A 170 -1.27 33.71 -15.56
CA ASP A 170 -0.28 33.21 -14.59
C ASP A 170 -0.88 32.85 -13.20
N GLY A 171 -2.16 33.15 -12.96
CA GLY A 171 -2.94 32.83 -11.76
C GLY A 171 -3.60 31.45 -11.71
N ASP A 172 -3.59 30.66 -12.79
CA ASP A 172 -4.27 29.35 -12.85
C ASP A 172 -3.39 28.16 -12.40
N LYS A 173 -2.30 28.42 -11.67
CA LYS A 173 -1.36 27.38 -11.17
C LYS A 173 -1.76 26.80 -9.81
N GLN A 174 -3.00 26.98 -9.39
CA GLN A 174 -3.46 26.51 -8.09
C GLN A 174 -4.82 25.83 -8.19
N ILE A 175 -4.97 24.72 -7.47
CA ILE A 175 -6.25 24.00 -7.31
C ILE A 175 -6.58 24.02 -5.83
N THR A 176 -7.80 24.44 -5.49
CA THR A 176 -8.32 24.37 -4.13
C THR A 176 -9.22 23.15 -4.00
N ILE A 177 -8.90 22.28 -3.04
CA ILE A 177 -9.67 21.09 -2.71
C ILE A 177 -10.30 21.32 -1.33
N SER A 178 -11.61 21.16 -1.22
CA SER A 178 -12.29 21.17 0.07
C SER A 178 -11.95 19.92 0.88
N HIS A 179 -12.01 20.01 2.21
CA HIS A 179 -11.86 18.83 3.07
C HIS A 179 -12.78 17.68 2.60
N LEU A 180 -12.20 16.50 2.40
CA LEU A 180 -12.90 15.31 1.91
C LEU A 180 -13.16 14.37 3.08
N ASN A 181 -14.40 13.90 3.19
CA ASN A 181 -14.78 12.88 4.17
C ASN A 181 -14.79 11.51 3.50
N THR A 182 -14.24 10.51 4.18
CA THR A 182 -14.38 9.11 3.79
C THR A 182 -15.82 8.67 4.03
N LEU A 183 -16.50 8.22 2.98
CA LEU A 183 -17.80 7.56 3.08
C LEU A 183 -17.60 6.05 3.06
N LEU A 184 -18.09 5.36 4.09
CA LEU A 184 -18.15 3.91 4.12
C LEU A 184 -19.48 3.47 3.52
N PHE A 185 -19.41 2.78 2.40
CA PHE A 185 -20.58 2.19 1.75
C PHE A 185 -20.71 0.73 2.20
N ALA A 186 -21.91 0.36 2.63
CA ALA A 186 -22.19 -1.01 3.07
C ALA A 186 -22.43 -1.97 1.88
N ASP A 187 -22.81 -1.42 0.73
CA ASP A 187 -23.16 -2.13 -0.48
C ASP A 187 -22.85 -1.28 -1.73
N GLU A 188 -22.84 -1.91 -2.91
CA GLU A 188 -22.55 -1.24 -4.18
C GLU A 188 -23.68 -0.27 -4.62
N GLU A 189 -24.92 -0.46 -4.15
CA GLU A 189 -26.07 0.42 -4.47
C GLU A 189 -25.92 1.81 -3.83
N GLN A 190 -25.32 1.89 -2.64
CA GLN A 190 -25.01 3.16 -1.97
C GLN A 190 -23.91 3.97 -2.67
N VAL A 191 -23.03 3.31 -3.41
CA VAL A 191 -21.99 3.97 -4.23
C VAL A 191 -22.65 4.68 -5.43
N GLN A 192 -23.66 4.06 -6.04
CA GLN A 192 -24.35 4.61 -7.21
C GLN A 192 -25.25 5.80 -6.86
N THR A 193 -25.94 5.73 -5.73
CA THR A 193 -26.81 6.82 -5.26
C THR A 193 -26.04 8.05 -4.77
N SER A 194 -24.83 7.89 -4.25
CA SER A 194 -23.98 8.99 -3.77
C SER A 194 -23.14 9.66 -4.85
N SER A 195 -22.84 8.97 -5.96
CA SER A 195 -22.01 9.49 -7.06
C SER A 195 -22.76 10.36 -8.08
N GLY A 196 -24.10 10.52 -7.94
CA GLY A 196 -24.90 11.39 -8.81
C GLY A 196 -24.95 10.95 -10.29
N LEU A 197 -24.44 9.76 -10.61
CA LEU A 197 -24.49 9.17 -11.94
C LEU A 197 -25.87 8.52 -12.13
N SER A 198 -26.85 9.35 -12.51
CA SER A 198 -28.09 8.85 -13.10
C SER A 198 -27.73 8.16 -14.43
N VAL A 199 -27.68 6.83 -14.42
CA VAL A 199 -27.76 6.04 -15.65
C VAL A 199 -29.22 6.11 -16.08
N SER A 200 -29.55 7.08 -16.92
CA SER A 200 -30.80 7.03 -17.68
C SER A 200 -30.77 5.76 -18.54
N GLU A 201 -31.62 4.81 -18.17
CA GLU A 201 -32.01 3.65 -18.97
C GLU A 201 -32.35 4.11 -20.40
N GLN A 202 -31.62 3.58 -21.38
CA GLN A 202 -32.08 3.50 -22.76
C GLN A 202 -32.36 2.03 -23.06
N LEU A 203 -33.65 1.70 -23.02
CA LEU A 203 -34.27 0.62 -23.79
C LEU A 203 -34.26 0.98 -25.28
#